data_AF-Q2YZR4-F1
#
_entry.id   AF-Q2YZR4-F1
#
_cell.length_a   1.000
_cell.length_b   1.000
_cell.length_c   1.000
_cell.angle_alpha   90.00
_cell.angle_beta   90.00
_cell.angle_gamma   90.00
#
_symmetry.space_group_name_H-M   'P 1'
#
loop_
_entity.id
_entity.type
_entity.pdbx_description
1 polymer ?
#
loop_
_entity_poly.entity_id
_entity_poly.type
_entity_poly.pdbx_seq_one_letter_code
_entity_poly.pdbx_strand_id
1 'polypeptide(L)' 'MDSDWLIGVNKPSRYTGGEINSINKDPVQVRARIALAFPDVYEVGMSHLGLRILYHVINNQVDLWAG' A
#
# COMPACT_ATOMS: atom_id res chain seq x y z
N MET A 1 -23.18 -10.53 -24.77
CA MET A 1 -23.18 -9.91 -23.43
C MET A 1 -21.81 -9.29 -23.25
N ASP A 2 -21.82 -7.98 -23.40
CA ASP A 2 -20.73 -7.14 -23.85
C ASP A 2 -19.66 -6.94 -22.77
N SER A 3 -18.41 -7.20 -23.13
CA SER A 3 -17.20 -6.99 -22.30
C SER A 3 -16.75 -5.52 -22.27
N ASP A 4 -17.65 -4.58 -22.56
CA ASP A 4 -17.40 -3.14 -22.80
C ASP A 4 -17.02 -2.34 -21.53
N TRP A 5 -17.12 -2.94 -20.34
CA TRP A 5 -16.89 -2.22 -19.08
C TRP A 5 -15.41 -2.01 -18.71
N LEU A 6 -14.48 -2.69 -19.39
CA LEU A 6 -13.04 -2.60 -19.12
C LEU A 6 -12.36 -1.36 -19.71
N ILE A 7 -13.04 -0.60 -20.57
CA ILE A 7 -12.47 0.56 -21.30
C ILE A 7 -12.25 1.78 -20.38
N GLY A 8 -12.85 1.79 -19.18
CA GLY A 8 -12.68 2.87 -18.19
C GLY A 8 -11.61 2.64 -17.12
N VAL A 9 -11.06 1.43 -17.02
CA VAL A 9 -10.12 1.08 -15.95
C VAL A 9 -8.69 1.41 -16.38
N ASN A 10 -8.25 2.63 -16.05
CA ASN A 10 -6.85 3.02 -16.27
C ASN A 10 -5.95 2.23 -15.30
N LYS A 11 -5.26 1.20 -15.81
CA LYS A 11 -4.35 0.29 -15.09
C LYS A 11 -5.08 -0.64 -14.08
N PRO A 12 -5.75 -1.71 -14.53
CA PRO A 12 -6.44 -2.67 -13.64
C PRO A 12 -5.53 -3.26 -12.56
N SER A 13 -4.23 -3.37 -12.82
CA SER A 13 -3.22 -3.82 -11.84
C SER A 13 -3.07 -2.93 -10.60
N ARG A 14 -3.54 -1.67 -10.63
CA ARG A 14 -3.55 -0.79 -9.43
C ARG A 14 -4.69 -1.11 -8.45
N TYR A 15 -5.73 -1.81 -8.92
CA TYR A 15 -6.93 -2.11 -8.13
C TYR A 15 -6.97 -3.55 -7.65
N THR A 16 -6.10 -4.41 -8.20
CA THR A 16 -5.75 -5.70 -7.60
C THR A 16 -4.84 -5.42 -6.41
N GLY A 17 -5.41 -4.94 -5.30
CA GLY A 17 -4.71 -4.69 -4.05
C GLY A 17 -3.84 -5.88 -3.68
N GLY A 18 -2.54 -5.70 -3.83
CA GLY A 18 -1.59 -6.80 -3.91
C GLY A 18 -0.27 -6.31 -4.49
N GLU A 19 0.23 -5.19 -3.94
CA GLU A 19 1.58 -4.75 -4.27
C GLU A 19 2.56 -5.89 -4.00
N ILE A 20 3.39 -6.21 -4.99
CA ILE A 20 4.40 -7.24 -4.85
C ILE A 20 5.29 -6.84 -3.67
N ASN A 21 5.33 -7.68 -2.63
CA ASN A 21 5.97 -7.47 -1.31
C ASN A 21 5.12 -6.79 -0.21
N SER A 22 3.80 -6.73 -0.34
CA SER A 22 2.95 -6.33 0.80
C SER A 22 3.01 -7.39 1.90
N ILE A 23 3.50 -7.02 3.08
CA ILE A 23 3.45 -7.81 4.30
C ILE A 23 2.01 -7.81 4.81
N ASN A 24 1.40 -8.99 4.86
CA ASN A 24 0.07 -9.21 5.41
C ASN A 24 0.20 -9.90 6.78
N LYS A 25 -0.42 -9.33 7.80
CA LYS A 25 -0.45 -9.85 9.18
C LYS A 25 -1.89 -10.13 9.59
N ASP A 26 -2.08 -11.11 10.48
CA ASP A 26 -3.38 -11.36 11.08
C ASP A 26 -3.83 -10.13 11.90
N PRO A 27 -4.97 -9.50 11.55
CA PRO A 27 -5.48 -8.34 12.27
C PRO A 27 -5.73 -8.60 13.76
N VAL A 28 -5.96 -9.85 14.17
CA VAL A 28 -6.21 -10.23 15.58
C VAL A 28 -4.91 -10.28 16.39
N GLN A 29 -3.77 -10.51 15.73
CA GLN A 29 -2.46 -10.65 16.40
C GLN A 29 -1.72 -9.32 16.53
N VAL A 30 -2.20 -8.25 15.88
CA VAL A 30 -1.55 -6.94 15.88
C VAL A 30 -2.28 -5.96 16.80
N ARG A 31 -1.52 -5.19 17.56
CA ARG A 31 -2.02 -4.16 18.46
C ARG A 31 -2.52 -2.93 17.70
N ALA A 32 -1.88 -2.59 16.58
CA ALA A 32 -2.22 -1.41 15.81
C ALA A 32 -1.97 -1.60 14.31
N ARG A 33 -2.81 -0.95 13.51
CA ARG A 33 -2.72 -0.89 12.04
C ARG A 33 -2.45 0.54 11.62
N ILE A 34 -1.45 0.72 10.76
CA ILE A 34 -0.94 2.03 10.34
C ILE A 34 -1.12 2.15 8.84
N ALA A 35 -1.85 3.18 8.39
CA ALA A 35 -1.95 3.53 6.98
C ALA A 35 -0.92 4.62 6.68
N LEU A 36 0.00 4.34 5.76
CA LEU A 36 0.99 5.32 5.31
C LEU A 36 0.42 6.05 4.08
N ALA A 37 0.07 7.32 4.24
CA ALA A 37 -0.45 8.16 3.16
C ALA A 37 0.53 9.28 2.81
N PHE A 38 0.72 9.51 1.51
CA PHE A 38 1.50 10.65 1.01
C PHE A 38 0.55 11.65 0.35
N PRO A 39 0.63 12.95 0.66
CA PRO A 39 -0.16 13.96 -0.04
C PRO A 39 0.39 14.17 -1.46
N ASP A 40 -0.46 13.97 -2.46
CA ASP A 40 -0.18 13.92 -3.92
C ASP A 40 0.50 15.18 -4.53
N VAL A 41 0.72 16.26 -3.78
CA VAL A 41 1.12 17.59 -4.31
C VAL A 41 2.64 17.87 -4.31
N TYR A 42 3.50 16.88 -4.14
CA TYR A 42 4.95 17.08 -4.29
C TYR A 42 5.41 16.82 -5.73
N GLU A 43 5.18 17.80 -6.63
CA GLU A 43 5.70 17.81 -8.01
C GLU A 43 7.24 17.86 -8.10
N VAL A 44 7.95 18.05 -6.99
CA VAL A 44 9.41 18.23 -6.97
C VAL A 44 10.07 17.32 -5.92
N GLY A 45 10.34 16.07 -6.29
CA GLY A 45 11.65 15.44 -6.01
C GLY A 45 11.96 14.76 -4.67
N MET A 46 11.05 14.42 -3.76
CA MET A 46 11.47 13.82 -2.46
C MET A 46 10.79 12.51 -2.03
N SER A 47 11.52 11.41 -2.29
CA SER A 47 11.65 10.17 -1.50
C SER A 47 10.40 9.36 -1.10
N HIS A 48 9.90 8.55 -2.04
CA HIS A 48 9.24 7.26 -1.74
C HIS A 48 10.11 6.31 -0.88
N LEU A 49 11.42 6.58 -0.78
CA LEU A 49 12.34 5.84 0.07
C LEU A 49 11.97 5.93 1.56
N GLY A 50 11.53 7.10 2.04
CA GLY A 50 11.13 7.28 3.44
C GLY A 50 9.95 6.40 3.81
N LEU A 51 8.93 6.35 2.93
CA LEU A 51 7.79 5.45 3.09
C LEU A 51 8.19 3.98 3.07
N ARG A 52 9.12 3.58 2.18
CA ARG A 52 9.62 2.19 2.17
C ARG A 52 10.39 1.83 3.44
N ILE A 53 11.19 2.74 3.99
CA ILE A 53 11.89 2.53 5.27
C ILE A 53 10.88 2.40 6.41
N LEU A 54 9.92 3.33 6.51
CA LEU A 54 8.88 3.28 7.55
C LEU A 54 8.03 2.02 7.44
N TYR A 55 7.64 1.64 6.23
CA TYR A 55 6.93 0.39 5.97
C TYR A 55 7.70 -0.82 6.47
N HIS A 56 9.00 -0.89 6.18
CA HIS A 56 9.86 -1.98 6.62
C HIS A 56 10.01 -2.01 8.14
N VAL A 57 10.29 -0.86 8.77
CA VAL A 57 10.46 -0.75 10.23
C VAL A 57 9.18 -1.15 10.96
N ILE A 58 8.02 -0.67 10.52
CA ILE A 58 6.72 -1.00 11.14
C ILE A 58 6.44 -2.49 10.99
N ASN A 59 6.63 -3.04 9.79
CA ASN A 59 6.31 -4.43 9.55
C ASN A 59 7.34 -5.42 10.13
N ASN A 60 8.52 -4.96 10.56
CA ASN A 60 9.46 -5.78 11.33
C ASN A 60 9.06 -5.95 12.80
N GLN A 61 8.14 -5.14 13.33
CA GLN A 61 7.61 -5.29 14.69
C GLN A 61 6.49 -6.33 14.71
N VAL A 62 6.51 -7.28 15.64
CA VAL A 62 5.52 -8.38 15.68
C VAL A 62 4.08 -7.87 15.90
N ASP A 63 3.92 -6.79 16.67
CA ASP A 63 2.62 -6.27 17.11
C ASP A 63 2.07 -5.11 16.25
N LEU A 64 2.80 -4.69 15.20
CA LEU A 64 2.39 -3.59 14.32
C LEU A 64 2.23 -4.05 12.88
N TRP A 65 1.29 -3.45 12.17
CA TRP A 65 1.07 -3.72 10.74
C TRP A 65 0.90 -2.43 9.95
N ALA A 66 1.68 -2.26 8.88
CA ALA A 66 1.42 -1.27 7.85
C ALA A 66 0.96 -1.96 6.57
N GLY A 67 -0.19 -1.53 6.04
CA GLY A 67 -0.84 -2.08 4.85
C GLY A 67 -1.48 -1.00 4.00
#